data_AF-A0A7X6ZKM5-F1
#
_entry.id   AF-A0A7X6ZKM5-F1
#
_cell.length_a   1.000
_cell.length_b   1.000
_cell.length_c   1.000
_cell.angle_alpha   90.00
_cell.angle_beta   90.00
_cell.angle_gamma   90.00
#
_symmetry.space_group_name_H-M   'P 1'
#
loop_
_entity.id
_entity.type
_entity.pdbx_description
1 polymer ?
#
loop_
_entity_poly.entity_id
_entity_poly.type
_entity_poly.pdbx_seq_one_letter_code
_entity_poly.pdbx_strand_id
1 'polypeptide(L)'
;MGSLNYYYRSKNRPKKPKFKFIKWINRVLLIVVIALATYFCQKNQQELDNTTPISSSSETKNSSSIAVSSSVIALKIDTTSLPQRKVVDIQKPSSPLNLYNQKDTVLAKHIRRILQQQKPFGAFILMVDAPSNEILAWGQRSDSALRSEPLWLTRSTFPAASIIKILTAATAMETRRYGINNEIPIIGRSNTLYLRQLRIPENYQGPKQTLMQAFALSSNPVMGIIGQHLGGNSLRRHARYLGFNQTIPFGLSPHGQSIFAPPDTGYAVAKCASGFTKANTI
;
A
#
# COMPACT_ATOMS: atom_id res chain seq x y z
N MET A 1 28.13 -55.74 -10.32
CA MET A 1 28.89 -55.47 -11.56
C MET A 1 28.22 -54.32 -12.29
N GLY A 2 28.95 -53.25 -12.65
CA GLY A 2 28.50 -52.24 -13.63
C GLY A 2 28.13 -50.86 -13.09
N SER A 3 29.12 -50.10 -12.62
CA SER A 3 29.04 -48.66 -12.37
C SER A 3 29.02 -47.84 -13.68
N LEU A 4 28.18 -46.80 -13.78
CA LEU A 4 28.44 -45.68 -14.70
C LEU A 4 28.34 -44.33 -13.96
N ASN A 5 29.52 -43.82 -13.60
CA ASN A 5 29.75 -42.45 -13.16
C ASN A 5 29.78 -41.52 -14.39
N TYR A 6 28.86 -40.57 -14.50
CA TYR A 6 29.03 -39.43 -15.41
C TYR A 6 29.68 -38.26 -14.66
N TYR A 7 30.99 -38.15 -14.82
CA TYR A 7 31.77 -36.95 -14.50
C TYR A 7 31.57 -35.91 -15.62
N TYR A 8 31.05 -34.72 -15.30
CA TYR A 8 31.25 -33.54 -16.13
C TYR A 8 32.09 -32.51 -15.36
N ARG A 9 33.38 -32.48 -15.68
CA ARG A 9 34.39 -31.54 -15.16
C ARG A 9 34.44 -30.33 -16.09
N SER A 10 33.71 -29.27 -15.77
CA SER A 10 33.88 -27.96 -16.41
C SER A 10 35.05 -27.20 -15.75
N LYS A 11 36.22 -27.25 -16.38
CA LYS A 11 37.33 -26.30 -16.17
C LYS A 11 37.16 -25.16 -17.19
N ASN A 12 36.78 -23.97 -16.69
CA ASN A 12 37.19 -22.63 -17.17
C ASN A 12 36.19 -21.58 -16.68
N ARG A 13 36.47 -20.97 -15.51
CA ARG A 13 35.81 -19.73 -15.10
C ARG A 13 36.65 -18.55 -15.63
N PRO A 14 36.10 -17.61 -16.41
CA PRO A 14 36.83 -16.41 -16.78
C PRO A 14 37.16 -15.61 -15.51
N LYS A 15 38.43 -15.22 -15.34
CA LYS A 15 38.87 -14.35 -14.24
C LYS A 15 38.16 -13.00 -14.40
N LYS A 16 37.43 -12.56 -13.38
CA LYS A 16 36.79 -11.24 -13.36
C LYS A 16 37.86 -10.15 -13.54
N PRO A 17 37.71 -9.21 -14.49
CA PRO A 17 38.65 -8.11 -14.63
C PRO A 17 38.67 -7.26 -13.36
N LYS A 18 39.86 -7.06 -12.78
CA LYS A 18 40.05 -6.21 -11.61
C LYS A 18 40.03 -4.74 -12.06
N PHE A 19 38.85 -4.17 -12.23
CA PHE A 19 38.68 -2.73 -12.50
C PHE A 19 38.94 -1.90 -11.23
N LYS A 20 40.20 -1.81 -10.79
CA LYS A 20 40.63 -0.91 -9.72
C LYS A 20 40.49 0.57 -10.13
N PHE A 21 40.63 0.86 -11.42
CA PHE A 21 40.56 2.20 -11.99
C PHE A 21 39.16 2.85 -11.87
N ILE A 22 38.09 2.08 -12.14
CA ILE A 22 36.69 2.56 -12.00
C ILE A 22 36.35 2.89 -10.54
N LYS A 23 36.88 2.11 -9.59
CA LYS A 23 36.72 2.40 -8.16
C LYS A 23 37.45 3.68 -7.73
N TRP A 24 38.55 4.02 -8.40
CA TRP A 24 39.28 5.26 -8.14
C TRP A 24 38.53 6.48 -8.70
N ILE A 25 38.01 6.39 -9.93
CA ILE A 25 37.16 7.43 -10.53
C ILE A 25 35.93 7.72 -9.65
N ASN A 26 35.24 6.68 -9.19
CA ASN A 26 34.06 6.85 -8.33
C ASN A 26 34.39 7.50 -6.97
N ARG A 27 35.62 7.32 -6.46
CA ARG A 27 36.07 7.99 -5.23
C ARG A 27 36.39 9.46 -5.45
N VAL A 28 37.05 9.81 -6.56
CA VAL A 28 37.31 11.20 -6.92
C VAL A 28 36.00 11.97 -7.13
N LEU A 29 35.05 11.36 -7.84
CA LEU A 29 33.74 11.96 -8.11
C LEU A 29 32.94 12.19 -6.83
N LEU A 30 33.00 11.26 -5.86
CA LEU A 30 32.38 11.42 -4.56
C LEU A 30 32.99 12.59 -3.77
N ILE A 31 34.31 12.76 -3.80
CA ILE A 31 35.00 13.87 -3.11
C ILE A 31 34.59 15.21 -3.71
N VAL A 32 34.49 15.31 -5.04
CA VAL A 32 34.03 16.53 -5.74
C VAL A 32 32.59 16.88 -5.35
N VAL A 33 31.70 15.89 -5.28
CA VAL A 33 30.30 16.11 -4.86
C VAL A 33 30.22 16.60 -3.41
N ILE A 34 31.02 16.03 -2.50
CA ILE A 34 31.07 16.48 -1.10
C ILE A 34 31.61 17.92 -1.01
N ALA A 35 32.68 18.24 -1.74
CA ALA A 35 33.27 19.59 -1.75
C ALA A 35 32.27 20.65 -2.29
N LEU A 36 31.53 20.32 -3.35
CA LEU A 36 30.47 21.18 -3.87
C LEU A 36 29.32 21.34 -2.86
N ALA A 37 28.88 20.25 -2.22
CA ALA A 37 27.83 20.31 -1.21
C ALA A 37 28.24 21.18 -0.01
N THR A 38 29.49 21.08 0.45
CA THR A 38 30.01 21.93 1.53
C THR A 38 30.11 23.40 1.09
N TYR A 39 30.53 23.66 -0.15
CA TYR A 39 30.60 25.02 -0.69
C TYR A 39 29.21 25.68 -0.78
N PHE A 40 28.21 24.95 -1.29
CA PHE A 40 26.83 25.45 -1.37
C PHE A 40 26.19 25.63 0.01
N CYS A 41 26.48 24.76 0.97
CA CYS A 41 26.00 24.90 2.34
C CYS A 41 26.58 26.16 3.01
N GLN A 42 27.87 26.40 2.82
CA GLN A 42 28.57 27.56 3.39
C GLN A 42 28.11 28.88 2.75
N LYS A 43 27.84 28.87 1.44
CA LYS A 43 27.27 30.02 0.72
C LYS A 43 25.85 30.37 1.20
N ASN A 44 25.01 29.36 1.43
CA ASN A 44 23.66 29.57 1.96
C ASN A 44 23.65 30.08 3.42
N GLN A 45 24.64 29.69 4.22
CA GLN A 45 24.76 30.17 5.60
C GLN A 45 25.08 31.68 5.66
N GLN A 46 25.96 32.17 4.76
CA GLN A 46 26.28 33.60 4.67
C GLN A 46 25.11 34.48 4.21
N GLU A 47 24.12 33.90 3.52
CA GLU A 47 22.91 34.63 3.08
C GLU A 47 21.89 34.77 4.21
N LEU A 48 21.94 33.91 5.24
CA LEU A 48 21.05 33.94 6.40
C LEU A 48 21.50 34.95 7.48
N ASP A 49 22.82 35.12 7.64
CA ASP A 49 23.40 35.99 8.68
C ASP A 49 23.31 37.50 8.36
N ASN A 50 22.88 37.87 7.14
CA ASN A 50 22.76 39.27 6.69
C ASN A 50 21.37 39.90 6.90
N THR A 51 20.47 39.24 7.64
CA THR A 51 19.12 39.76 7.90
C THR A 51 18.99 40.26 9.35
N THR A 52 18.72 41.56 9.52
CA THR A 52 18.63 42.28 10.80
C THR A 52 17.44 41.80 11.66
N PRO A 53 17.52 41.75 13.00
CA PRO A 53 16.43 41.23 13.83
C PRO A 53 15.36 42.30 14.12
N ILE A 54 14.09 41.94 13.90
CA ILE A 54 12.93 42.71 14.36
C ILE A 54 12.54 42.23 15.76
N SER A 55 12.34 43.23 16.62
CA SER A 55 12.09 43.17 18.05
C SER A 55 10.83 42.39 18.46
N SER A 56 10.97 41.72 19.60
CA SER A 56 9.89 41.11 20.38
C SER A 56 8.94 42.17 20.95
N SER A 57 7.63 41.93 20.80
CA SER A 57 6.61 42.51 21.66
C SER A 57 5.84 41.40 22.37
N SER A 58 5.61 41.68 23.64
CA SER A 58 5.03 40.88 24.71
C SER A 58 3.57 40.51 24.48
N GLU A 59 3.18 39.29 24.85
CA GLU A 59 1.80 38.99 25.23
C GLU A 59 1.71 38.13 26.50
N THR A 60 0.67 38.48 27.23
CA THR A 60 0.42 38.32 28.65
C THR A 60 -0.15 36.96 28.98
N LYS A 61 0.22 36.44 30.16
CA LYS A 61 -0.48 35.33 30.82
C LYS A 61 -1.93 35.73 31.08
N ASN A 62 -2.88 34.83 30.77
CA ASN A 62 -4.01 34.61 31.65
C ASN A 62 -4.55 33.19 31.53
N SER A 63 -4.42 32.48 32.64
CA SER A 63 -5.03 31.21 32.96
C SER A 63 -6.51 31.43 33.28
N SER A 64 -7.40 30.61 32.75
CA SER A 64 -8.66 30.31 33.45
C SER A 64 -9.08 28.86 33.17
N SER A 65 -9.02 28.09 34.25
CA SER A 65 -9.68 26.81 34.48
C SER A 65 -11.19 26.96 34.47
N ILE A 66 -11.93 25.95 33.99
CA ILE A 66 -13.22 25.49 34.54
C ILE A 66 -13.42 24.01 34.18
N ALA A 67 -13.93 23.26 35.15
CA ALA A 67 -14.04 21.82 35.22
C ALA A 67 -15.34 21.24 34.61
N VAL A 68 -15.21 20.00 34.12
CA VAL A 68 -16.11 18.84 34.14
C VAL A 68 -17.63 19.06 34.22
N SER A 69 -18.37 18.50 33.27
CA SER A 69 -19.65 17.84 33.57
C SER A 69 -19.92 16.67 32.63
N SER A 70 -19.92 15.48 33.23
CA SER A 70 -20.28 14.18 32.67
C SER A 70 -21.80 14.02 32.72
N SER A 71 -22.42 13.65 31.60
CA SER A 71 -23.72 12.98 31.62
C SER A 71 -23.78 11.90 30.54
N VAL A 72 -23.75 10.66 31.02
CA VAL A 72 -24.01 9.44 30.28
C VAL A 72 -25.53 9.28 30.22
N ILE A 73 -26.10 9.30 29.02
CA ILE A 73 -27.50 8.90 28.80
C ILE A 73 -27.46 7.53 28.13
N ALA A 74 -27.80 6.50 28.91
CA ALA A 74 -28.07 5.16 28.44
C ALA A 74 -29.46 5.12 27.80
N LEU A 75 -29.54 4.83 26.49
CA LEU A 75 -30.80 4.52 25.83
C LEU A 75 -30.85 3.03 25.50
N LYS A 76 -31.80 2.35 26.16
CA LYS A 76 -32.23 0.98 25.89
C LYS A 76 -32.70 0.87 24.43
N ILE A 77 -32.15 -0.07 23.68
CA ILE A 77 -32.59 -0.43 22.33
C ILE A 77 -33.66 -1.50 22.47
N ASP A 78 -34.88 -1.20 22.03
CA ASP A 78 -35.98 -2.15 21.84
C ASP A 78 -35.87 -2.75 20.43
N THR A 79 -35.70 -4.08 20.34
CA THR A 79 -35.35 -4.81 19.11
C THR A 79 -36.54 -5.37 18.33
N THR A 80 -37.73 -4.80 18.47
CA THR A 80 -38.94 -5.36 17.84
C THR A 80 -39.63 -4.41 16.85
N SER A 81 -38.94 -4.03 15.77
CA SER A 81 -39.55 -3.74 14.46
C SER A 81 -38.48 -3.39 13.42
N LEU A 82 -38.14 -4.33 12.54
CA LEU A 82 -37.33 -4.04 11.36
C LEU A 82 -38.24 -3.44 10.26
N PRO A 83 -38.08 -2.16 9.87
CA PRO A 83 -38.80 -1.65 8.72
C PRO A 83 -38.21 -2.23 7.43
N GLN A 84 -39.08 -2.75 6.56
CA GLN A 84 -38.70 -3.17 5.21
C GLN A 84 -38.07 -1.98 4.48
N ARG A 85 -36.86 -2.21 3.94
CA ARG A 85 -36.04 -1.23 3.23
C ARG A 85 -36.78 -0.75 1.98
N LYS A 86 -37.30 0.49 2.02
CA LYS A 86 -37.78 1.21 0.83
C LYS A 86 -36.65 1.26 -0.19
N VAL A 87 -36.87 0.68 -1.37
CA VAL A 87 -36.02 0.89 -2.54
C VAL A 87 -36.22 2.35 -2.95
N VAL A 88 -35.28 3.21 -2.61
CA VAL A 88 -35.21 4.58 -3.12
C VAL A 88 -34.68 4.48 -4.53
N ASP A 89 -35.49 4.89 -5.49
CA ASP A 89 -35.11 5.05 -6.88
C ASP A 89 -34.05 6.16 -6.96
N ILE A 90 -32.77 5.77 -7.10
CA ILE A 90 -31.67 6.73 -7.18
C ILE A 90 -31.75 7.37 -8.57
N GLN A 91 -32.32 8.57 -8.63
CA GLN A 91 -32.26 9.42 -9.80
C GLN A 91 -30.80 9.53 -10.26
N LYS A 92 -30.61 9.31 -11.57
CA LYS A 92 -29.36 9.44 -12.32
C LYS A 92 -28.56 10.66 -11.83
N PRO A 93 -27.30 10.52 -11.38
CA PRO A 93 -26.55 11.66 -10.86
C PRO A 93 -26.41 12.72 -11.95
N SER A 94 -27.04 13.87 -11.71
CA SER A 94 -26.89 15.06 -12.54
C SER A 94 -25.49 15.62 -12.36
N SER A 95 -24.73 15.61 -13.45
CA SER A 95 -23.41 16.21 -13.66
C SER A 95 -22.20 15.38 -13.21
N PRO A 96 -21.17 15.23 -14.07
CA PRO A 96 -19.90 14.64 -13.65
C PRO A 96 -19.34 15.48 -12.50
N LEU A 97 -18.85 14.78 -11.48
CA LEU A 97 -18.35 15.28 -10.22
C LEU A 97 -17.29 16.39 -10.45
N ASN A 98 -17.75 17.62 -10.63
CA ASN A 98 -16.89 18.79 -10.76
C ASN A 98 -16.24 19.03 -9.39
N LEU A 99 -14.97 19.45 -9.39
CA LEU A 99 -14.20 19.75 -8.19
C LEU A 99 -14.94 20.61 -7.15
N TYR A 100 -15.82 21.51 -7.61
CA TYR A 100 -16.60 22.42 -6.78
C TYR A 100 -17.87 21.80 -6.18
N ASN A 101 -18.21 20.57 -6.56
CA ASN A 101 -19.39 19.82 -6.09
C ASN A 101 -19.00 18.57 -5.27
N GLN A 102 -17.84 18.58 -4.61
CA GLN A 102 -17.46 17.53 -3.66
C GLN A 102 -18.09 17.80 -2.28
N LYS A 103 -18.39 16.72 -1.53
CA LYS A 103 -19.07 16.81 -0.23
C LYS A 103 -18.29 17.65 0.78
N ASP A 104 -16.98 17.44 0.86
CA ASP A 104 -16.08 18.22 1.71
C ASP A 104 -15.12 19.06 0.85
N THR A 105 -15.47 20.34 0.66
CA THR A 105 -14.66 21.27 -0.13
C THR A 105 -13.34 21.67 0.53
N VAL A 106 -13.24 21.57 1.86
CA VAL A 106 -12.02 21.88 2.61
C VAL A 106 -10.99 20.78 2.38
N LEU A 107 -11.40 19.51 2.53
CA LEU A 107 -10.57 18.35 2.20
C LEU A 107 -10.18 18.35 0.72
N ALA A 108 -11.11 18.64 -0.20
CA ALA A 108 -10.82 18.72 -1.63
C ALA A 108 -9.72 19.75 -1.94
N LYS A 109 -9.79 20.95 -1.35
CA LYS A 109 -8.75 21.99 -1.48
C LYS A 109 -7.41 21.51 -0.91
N HIS A 110 -7.41 20.82 0.23
CA HIS A 110 -6.21 20.28 0.85
C HIS A 110 -5.53 19.23 -0.04
N ILE A 111 -6.28 18.25 -0.54
CA ILE A 111 -5.80 17.22 -1.46
C ILE A 111 -5.16 17.86 -2.71
N ARG A 112 -5.82 18.86 -3.31
CA ARG A 112 -5.26 19.58 -4.46
C ARG A 112 -3.94 20.26 -4.15
N ARG A 113 -3.84 20.91 -3.00
CA ARG A 113 -2.60 21.57 -2.57
C ARG A 113 -1.46 20.55 -2.48
N ILE A 114 -1.70 19.38 -1.91
CA ILE A 114 -0.72 18.28 -1.88
C ILE A 114 -0.33 17.88 -3.31
N LEU A 115 -1.29 17.63 -4.20
CA LEU A 115 -1.00 17.21 -5.58
C LEU A 115 -0.24 18.28 -6.39
N GLN A 116 -0.49 19.57 -6.12
CA GLN A 116 0.21 20.70 -6.73
C GLN A 116 1.64 20.86 -6.21
N GLN A 117 1.85 20.63 -4.91
CA GLN A 117 3.16 20.75 -4.28
C GLN A 117 4.07 19.58 -4.65
N GLN A 118 3.56 18.34 -4.52
CA GLN A 118 4.33 17.12 -4.75
C GLN A 118 4.54 16.82 -6.24
N LYS A 119 3.69 17.37 -7.11
CA LYS A 119 3.74 17.22 -8.57
C LYS A 119 4.00 15.78 -9.06
N PRO A 120 3.36 14.73 -8.50
CA PRO A 120 3.58 13.36 -8.96
C PRO A 120 3.22 13.23 -10.44
N PHE A 121 3.90 12.35 -11.18
CA PHE A 121 3.53 12.06 -12.57
C PHE A 121 2.07 11.59 -12.67
N GLY A 122 1.67 10.72 -11.75
CA GLY A 122 0.32 10.19 -11.60
C GLY A 122 -0.01 9.92 -10.13
N ALA A 123 -1.16 10.40 -9.65
CA ALA A 123 -1.68 10.10 -8.32
C ALA A 123 -3.20 10.28 -8.29
N PHE A 124 -3.87 9.44 -7.52
CA PHE A 124 -5.27 9.58 -7.16
C PHE A 124 -5.39 9.46 -5.64
N ILE A 125 -6.13 10.38 -5.03
CA ILE A 125 -6.41 10.39 -3.60
C ILE A 125 -7.92 10.40 -3.46
N LEU A 126 -8.44 9.48 -2.65
CA LEU A 126 -9.85 9.33 -2.32
C LEU A 126 -10.00 9.34 -0.81
N MET A 127 -10.89 10.20 -0.31
CA MET A 127 -11.31 10.24 1.09
C MET A 127 -12.73 9.73 1.17
N VAL A 128 -12.92 8.72 2.00
CA VAL A 128 -14.22 8.10 2.28
C VAL A 128 -14.50 8.16 3.77
N ASP A 129 -15.75 8.38 4.14
CA ASP A 129 -16.22 8.13 5.50
C ASP A 129 -16.44 6.63 5.66
N ALA A 130 -15.73 5.99 6.60
CA ALA A 130 -15.70 4.54 6.70
C ALA A 130 -17.06 3.91 7.09
N PRO A 131 -17.85 4.47 8.03
CA PRO A 131 -19.16 3.92 8.37
C PRO A 131 -20.19 4.05 7.25
N SER A 132 -20.25 5.20 6.58
CA SER A 132 -21.27 5.46 5.55
C SER A 132 -20.85 5.05 4.13
N ASN A 133 -19.56 4.84 3.90
CA ASN A 133 -18.93 4.71 2.58
C ASN A 133 -19.12 5.93 1.67
N GLU A 134 -19.48 7.08 2.22
CA GLU A 134 -19.62 8.29 1.44
C GLU A 134 -18.27 8.82 1.00
N ILE A 135 -18.16 9.22 -0.27
CA ILE A 135 -16.99 9.93 -0.77
C ILE A 135 -17.04 11.37 -0.23
N LEU A 136 -16.08 11.71 0.61
CA LEU A 136 -15.95 13.05 1.19
C LEU A 136 -15.26 13.99 0.19
N ALA A 137 -14.11 13.56 -0.31
CA ALA A 137 -13.31 14.34 -1.24
C ALA A 137 -12.39 13.44 -2.07
N TRP A 138 -11.92 13.95 -3.20
CA TRP A 138 -10.93 13.29 -4.03
C TRP A 138 -10.09 14.30 -4.80
N GLY A 139 -8.95 13.83 -5.31
CA GLY A 139 -8.13 14.59 -6.25
C GLY A 139 -7.32 13.67 -7.13
N GLN A 140 -7.08 14.10 -8.36
CA GLN A 140 -6.30 13.35 -9.32
C GLN A 140 -5.28 14.23 -10.02
N ARG A 141 -4.09 13.69 -10.23
CA ARG A 141 -3.09 14.17 -11.16
C ARG A 141 -2.73 13.03 -12.11
N SER A 142 -2.73 13.27 -13.40
CA SER A 142 -2.28 12.30 -14.41
C SER A 142 -1.62 13.02 -15.56
N ASP A 143 -0.57 12.42 -16.14
CA ASP A 143 0.28 13.03 -17.16
C ASP A 143 0.81 14.40 -16.72
N SER A 144 1.23 14.50 -15.46
CA SER A 144 1.74 15.75 -14.87
C SER A 144 0.75 16.93 -14.91
N ALA A 145 -0.56 16.66 -14.97
CA ALA A 145 -1.60 17.68 -14.91
C ALA A 145 -2.66 17.34 -13.85
N LEU A 146 -3.13 18.35 -13.11
CA LEU A 146 -4.30 18.19 -12.24
C LEU A 146 -5.53 17.92 -13.10
N ARG A 147 -6.40 17.03 -12.62
CA ARG A 147 -7.64 16.70 -13.32
C ARG A 147 -8.84 17.29 -12.58
N SER A 148 -9.84 17.70 -13.35
CA SER A 148 -11.16 18.15 -12.89
C SER A 148 -12.15 17.01 -12.73
N GLU A 149 -11.80 15.80 -13.19
CA GLU A 149 -12.62 14.60 -13.14
C GLU A 149 -11.86 13.41 -12.53
N PRO A 150 -12.55 12.49 -11.82
CA PRO A 150 -11.94 11.35 -11.15
C PRO A 150 -11.77 10.14 -12.09
N LEU A 151 -11.04 10.31 -13.19
CA LEU A 151 -10.94 9.30 -14.25
C LEU A 151 -10.47 7.92 -13.77
N TRP A 152 -9.69 7.86 -12.69
CA TRP A 152 -9.16 6.60 -12.14
C TRP A 152 -10.03 5.95 -11.07
N LEU A 153 -11.05 6.65 -10.55
CA LEU A 153 -11.96 6.10 -9.54
C LEU A 153 -12.71 4.87 -10.05
N THR A 154 -13.01 4.83 -11.34
CA THR A 154 -13.78 3.74 -11.94
C THR A 154 -12.95 2.81 -12.83
N ARG A 155 -11.62 2.97 -12.84
CA ARG A 155 -10.72 2.14 -13.66
C ARG A 155 -9.99 1.13 -12.79
N SER A 156 -9.96 -0.12 -13.26
CA SER A 156 -9.17 -1.18 -12.64
C SER A 156 -7.93 -1.53 -13.45
N THR A 157 -6.95 -0.64 -13.45
CA THR A 157 -5.75 -0.77 -14.29
C THR A 157 -4.46 -0.82 -13.49
N PHE A 158 -4.51 -0.60 -12.17
CA PHE A 158 -3.31 -0.54 -11.36
C PHE A 158 -3.03 -1.90 -10.74
N PRO A 159 -1.80 -2.44 -10.83
CA PRO A 159 -1.45 -3.64 -10.10
C PRO A 159 -1.71 -3.45 -8.60
N ALA A 160 -2.47 -4.36 -7.99
CA ALA A 160 -2.77 -4.30 -6.56
C ALA A 160 -1.49 -4.38 -5.71
N ALA A 161 -0.47 -5.07 -6.21
CA ALA A 161 0.81 -5.26 -5.53
C ALA A 161 0.61 -5.68 -4.06
N SER A 162 1.42 -5.13 -3.14
CA SER A 162 1.38 -5.52 -1.73
C SER A 162 0.09 -5.15 -0.98
N ILE A 163 -0.80 -4.32 -1.55
CA ILE A 163 -2.11 -4.02 -0.93
C ILE A 163 -2.93 -5.30 -0.77
N ILE A 164 -2.78 -6.28 -1.68
CA ILE A 164 -3.52 -7.54 -1.62
C ILE A 164 -3.21 -8.37 -0.37
N LYS A 165 -2.12 -8.08 0.35
CA LYS A 165 -1.79 -8.76 1.61
C LYS A 165 -2.82 -8.48 2.71
N ILE A 166 -3.60 -7.40 2.59
CA ILE A 166 -4.77 -7.15 3.44
C ILE A 166 -5.78 -8.28 3.26
N LEU A 167 -6.11 -8.63 2.02
CA LEU A 167 -7.01 -9.75 1.70
C LEU A 167 -6.44 -11.08 2.22
N THR A 168 -5.17 -11.35 1.98
CA THR A 168 -4.53 -12.61 2.43
C THR A 168 -4.53 -12.72 3.96
N ALA A 169 -4.16 -11.66 4.68
CA ALA A 169 -4.15 -11.64 6.14
C ALA A 169 -5.57 -11.78 6.72
N ALA A 170 -6.55 -11.05 6.17
CA ALA A 170 -7.94 -11.16 6.56
C ALA A 170 -8.48 -12.59 6.36
N THR A 171 -8.21 -13.18 5.19
CA THR A 171 -8.58 -14.58 4.90
C THR A 171 -7.94 -15.55 5.89
N ALA A 172 -6.67 -15.32 6.26
CA ALA A 172 -5.95 -16.18 7.18
C ALA A 172 -6.59 -16.20 8.58
N MET A 173 -7.01 -15.02 9.05
CA MET A 173 -7.68 -14.82 10.33
C MET A 173 -9.12 -15.33 10.32
N GLU A 174 -9.89 -15.01 9.28
CA GLU A 174 -11.31 -15.38 9.17
C GLU A 174 -11.48 -16.90 9.09
N THR A 175 -10.59 -17.58 8.37
CA THR A 175 -10.57 -19.05 8.30
C THR A 175 -10.03 -19.72 9.56
N ARG A 176 -9.59 -18.96 10.57
CA ARG A 176 -8.96 -19.43 11.81
C ARG A 176 -7.76 -20.35 11.59
N ARG A 177 -7.13 -20.28 10.41
CA ARG A 177 -5.90 -21.03 10.09
C ARG A 177 -4.66 -20.32 10.64
N TYR A 178 -4.73 -19.01 10.80
CA TYR A 178 -3.68 -18.18 11.37
C TYR A 178 -4.26 -17.08 12.25
N GLY A 179 -3.63 -16.86 13.40
CA GLY A 179 -3.71 -15.65 14.19
C GLY A 179 -2.47 -14.78 14.03
N ILE A 180 -2.53 -13.58 14.59
CA ILE A 180 -1.49 -12.54 14.47
C ILE A 180 -0.09 -12.99 14.94
N ASN A 181 -0.03 -13.94 15.88
CA ASN A 181 1.20 -14.42 16.52
C ASN A 181 1.69 -15.76 15.98
N ASN A 182 0.97 -16.41 15.05
CA ASN A 182 1.46 -17.64 14.45
C ASN A 182 2.79 -17.37 13.75
N GLU A 183 3.81 -18.15 14.09
CA GLU A 183 5.13 -18.06 13.47
C GLU A 183 5.16 -18.82 12.15
N ILE A 184 5.57 -18.15 11.08
CA ILE A 184 5.74 -18.72 9.74
C ILE A 184 7.21 -18.64 9.34
N PRO A 185 7.80 -19.74 8.84
CA PRO A 185 9.15 -19.75 8.29
C PRO A 185 9.40 -18.67 7.24
N ILE A 186 10.59 -18.08 7.27
CA ILE A 186 11.07 -17.18 6.22
C ILE A 186 12.47 -17.58 5.74
N ILE A 187 12.56 -17.92 4.46
CA ILE A 187 13.85 -18.19 3.81
C ILE A 187 14.25 -16.99 2.96
N GLY A 188 15.44 -16.43 3.18
CA GLY A 188 15.97 -15.34 2.35
C GLY A 188 15.34 -13.97 2.62
N ARG A 189 15.26 -13.12 1.59
CA ARG A 189 14.78 -11.73 1.71
C ARG A 189 13.26 -11.66 1.71
N SER A 190 12.70 -10.77 2.53
CA SER A 190 11.26 -10.56 2.66
C SER A 190 10.61 -9.94 1.43
N ASN A 191 11.34 -9.22 0.60
CA ASN A 191 10.79 -8.55 -0.59
C ASN A 191 10.89 -9.37 -1.88
N THR A 192 11.44 -10.58 -1.84
CA THR A 192 11.49 -11.49 -3.01
C THR A 192 10.46 -12.60 -2.87
N LEU A 193 10.09 -13.21 -3.99
CA LEU A 193 9.33 -14.45 -4.00
C LEU A 193 9.99 -15.42 -4.97
N TYR A 194 10.78 -16.34 -4.44
CA TYR A 194 11.36 -17.45 -5.19
C TYR A 194 10.69 -18.76 -4.77
N LEU A 195 10.60 -19.72 -5.68
CA LEU A 195 10.02 -21.03 -5.40
C LEU A 195 10.67 -21.72 -4.19
N ARG A 196 12.00 -21.57 -4.01
CA ARG A 196 12.72 -22.11 -2.85
C ARG A 196 12.25 -21.53 -1.52
N GLN A 197 11.73 -20.30 -1.50
CA GLN A 197 11.27 -19.66 -0.27
C GLN A 197 9.94 -20.23 0.23
N LEU A 198 9.25 -20.97 -0.63
CA LEU A 198 7.97 -21.62 -0.34
C LEU A 198 8.12 -23.12 -0.03
N ARG A 199 9.30 -23.69 -0.30
CA ARG A 199 9.62 -25.08 -0.04
C ARG A 199 10.34 -25.18 1.29
N ILE A 200 9.57 -25.09 2.37
CA ILE A 200 10.11 -25.18 3.73
C ILE A 200 10.47 -26.64 4.04
N PRO A 201 11.72 -26.95 4.45
CA PRO A 201 12.09 -28.28 4.93
C PRO A 201 11.30 -28.67 6.18
N GLU A 202 10.97 -29.96 6.36
CA GLU A 202 10.20 -30.44 7.52
C GLU A 202 10.83 -30.05 8.87
N ASN A 203 12.15 -30.13 8.98
CA ASN A 203 12.90 -29.79 10.20
C ASN A 203 13.49 -28.38 10.16
N TYR A 204 12.75 -27.41 9.64
CA TYR A 204 13.24 -26.04 9.54
C TYR A 204 13.40 -25.36 10.90
N GLN A 205 14.65 -25.04 11.26
CA GLN A 205 15.02 -24.34 12.51
C GLN A 205 15.49 -22.88 12.27
N GLY A 206 15.23 -22.33 11.08
CA GLY A 206 15.67 -21.00 10.72
C GLY A 206 14.74 -19.88 11.19
N PRO A 207 14.99 -18.64 10.72
CA PRO A 207 14.17 -17.49 11.07
C PRO A 207 12.69 -17.66 10.72
N LYS A 208 11.83 -17.12 11.58
CA LYS A 208 10.40 -17.05 11.38
C LYS A 208 9.92 -15.61 11.53
N GLN A 209 8.73 -15.33 11.01
CA GLN A 209 8.01 -14.10 11.29
C GLN A 209 6.60 -14.45 11.74
N THR A 210 6.06 -13.66 12.67
CA THR A 210 4.63 -13.74 12.95
C THR A 210 3.82 -13.21 11.76
N LEU A 211 2.54 -13.57 11.65
CA LEU A 211 1.64 -12.96 10.66
C LEU A 211 1.65 -11.43 10.76
N MET A 212 1.63 -10.88 11.98
CA MET A 212 1.71 -9.44 12.23
C MET A 212 3.01 -8.84 11.67
N GLN A 213 4.16 -9.44 11.95
CA GLN A 213 5.46 -8.98 11.43
C GLN A 213 5.51 -9.07 9.91
N ALA A 214 5.02 -10.17 9.34
CA ALA A 214 4.99 -10.37 7.90
C ALA A 214 4.10 -9.34 7.19
N PHE A 215 2.97 -8.97 7.79
CA PHE A 215 2.09 -7.92 7.28
C PHE A 215 2.77 -6.55 7.36
N ALA A 216 3.28 -6.18 8.53
CA ALA A 216 3.95 -4.90 8.77
C ALA A 216 5.18 -4.70 7.86
N LEU A 217 5.97 -5.75 7.66
CA LEU A 217 7.18 -5.73 6.81
C LEU A 217 6.90 -6.09 5.35
N SER A 218 5.63 -6.27 4.98
CA SER A 218 5.20 -6.63 3.63
C SER A 218 5.96 -7.86 3.06
N SER A 219 6.13 -8.89 3.89
CA SER A 219 6.92 -10.09 3.58
C SER A 219 6.25 -10.96 2.52
N ASN A 220 6.83 -10.99 1.32
CA ASN A 220 6.36 -11.80 0.21
C ASN A 220 6.43 -13.31 0.48
N PRO A 221 7.54 -13.88 0.99
CA PRO A 221 7.61 -15.32 1.24
C PRO A 221 6.56 -15.80 2.22
N VAL A 222 6.40 -15.11 3.35
CA VAL A 222 5.46 -15.50 4.40
C VAL A 222 4.02 -15.40 3.89
N MET A 223 3.67 -14.31 3.21
CA MET A 223 2.34 -14.16 2.61
C MET A 223 2.09 -15.18 1.50
N GLY A 224 3.13 -15.57 0.76
CA GLY A 224 3.06 -16.62 -0.24
C GLY A 224 2.80 -18.00 0.36
N ILE A 225 3.49 -18.35 1.45
CA ILE A 225 3.28 -19.59 2.21
C ILE A 225 1.85 -19.66 2.75
N ILE A 226 1.41 -18.58 3.41
CA ILE A 226 0.03 -18.47 3.90
C ILE A 226 -0.95 -18.65 2.75
N GLY A 227 -0.74 -17.96 1.62
CA GLY A 227 -1.57 -18.10 0.43
C GLY A 227 -1.68 -19.53 -0.10
N GLN A 228 -0.56 -20.28 -0.12
CA GLN A 228 -0.58 -21.69 -0.51
C GLN A 228 -1.38 -22.55 0.46
N HIS A 229 -1.25 -22.31 1.76
CA HIS A 229 -1.98 -23.05 2.77
C HIS A 229 -3.48 -22.73 2.78
N LEU A 230 -3.87 -21.48 2.49
CA LEU A 230 -5.28 -21.09 2.36
C LEU A 230 -5.92 -21.65 1.08
N GLY A 231 -5.15 -21.69 -0.01
CA GLY A 231 -5.62 -22.14 -1.33
C GLY A 231 -6.44 -21.08 -2.07
N GLY A 232 -6.46 -21.19 -3.40
CA GLY A 232 -7.12 -20.21 -4.28
C GLY A 232 -8.63 -20.09 -4.04
N ASN A 233 -9.31 -21.19 -3.77
CA ASN A 233 -10.75 -21.19 -3.47
C ASN A 233 -11.10 -20.30 -2.28
N SER A 234 -10.37 -20.42 -1.17
CA SER A 234 -10.60 -19.61 0.03
C SER A 234 -10.33 -18.13 -0.23
N LEU A 235 -9.21 -17.85 -0.91
CA LEU A 235 -8.80 -16.50 -1.29
C LEU A 235 -9.82 -15.83 -2.22
N ARG A 236 -10.31 -16.51 -3.26
CA ARG A 236 -11.35 -15.98 -4.17
C ARG A 236 -12.65 -15.70 -3.45
N ARG A 237 -13.08 -16.58 -2.54
CA ARG A 237 -14.30 -16.38 -1.74
C ARG A 237 -14.22 -15.11 -0.91
N HIS A 238 -13.13 -14.92 -0.16
CA HIS A 238 -12.97 -13.74 0.68
C HIS A 238 -12.73 -12.46 -0.12
N ALA A 239 -12.13 -12.56 -1.31
CA ALA A 239 -11.97 -11.43 -2.21
C ALA A 239 -13.31 -10.79 -2.58
N ARG A 240 -14.36 -11.61 -2.74
CA ARG A 240 -15.71 -11.10 -3.00
C ARG A 240 -16.27 -10.29 -1.83
N TYR A 241 -15.96 -10.65 -0.58
CA TYR A 241 -16.39 -9.81 0.55
C TYR A 241 -15.71 -8.44 0.56
N LEU A 242 -14.53 -8.31 -0.05
CA LEU A 242 -13.82 -7.04 -0.23
C LEU A 242 -14.13 -6.34 -1.57
N GLY A 243 -15.14 -6.77 -2.32
CA GLY A 243 -15.56 -6.13 -3.56
C GLY A 243 -14.76 -6.50 -4.81
N PHE A 244 -13.77 -7.39 -4.73
CA PHE A 244 -13.07 -7.88 -5.93
C PHE A 244 -14.00 -8.71 -6.83
N ASN A 245 -13.72 -8.68 -8.13
CA ASN A 245 -14.44 -9.36 -9.20
C ASN A 245 -15.95 -9.05 -9.20
N GLN A 246 -16.31 -7.84 -8.76
CA GLN A 246 -17.68 -7.35 -8.72
C GLN A 246 -17.73 -5.95 -9.30
N THR A 247 -18.83 -5.66 -9.99
CA THR A 247 -19.15 -4.29 -10.41
C THR A 247 -19.69 -3.54 -9.20
N ILE A 248 -19.05 -2.43 -8.82
CA ILE A 248 -19.56 -1.54 -7.79
C ILE A 248 -20.32 -0.40 -8.50
N PRO A 249 -21.65 -0.29 -8.32
CA PRO A 249 -22.46 0.73 -8.99
C PRO A 249 -22.21 2.11 -8.36
N PHE A 250 -21.22 2.83 -8.87
CA PHE A 250 -20.83 4.15 -8.34
C PHE A 250 -21.57 5.34 -8.95
N GLY A 251 -22.65 5.13 -9.72
CA GLY A 251 -23.30 6.20 -10.49
C GLY A 251 -22.40 6.86 -11.55
N LEU A 252 -21.15 6.38 -11.70
CA LEU A 252 -20.13 6.85 -12.62
C LEU A 252 -19.76 5.71 -13.57
N SER A 253 -19.96 5.90 -14.87
CA SER A 253 -19.58 4.94 -15.91
C SER A 253 -18.31 5.39 -16.66
N PRO A 254 -17.46 4.46 -17.16
CA PRO A 254 -17.58 2.99 -17.10
C PRO A 254 -17.10 2.40 -15.76
N HIS A 255 -17.62 1.22 -15.38
CA HIS A 255 -17.26 0.50 -14.15
C HIS A 255 -16.23 -0.60 -14.42
N GLY A 256 -14.96 -0.34 -14.13
CA GLY A 256 -13.95 -1.39 -14.02
C GLY A 256 -14.19 -2.28 -12.80
N GLN A 257 -13.78 -3.54 -12.88
CA GLN A 257 -13.78 -4.47 -11.75
C GLN A 257 -12.35 -4.71 -11.28
N SER A 258 -12.08 -4.55 -9.99
CA SER A 258 -10.81 -4.98 -9.41
C SER A 258 -10.66 -6.50 -9.56
N ILE A 259 -9.55 -6.94 -10.15
CA ILE A 259 -9.35 -8.35 -10.48
C ILE A 259 -8.50 -9.04 -9.41
N PHE A 260 -9.02 -10.16 -8.91
CA PHE A 260 -8.25 -11.09 -8.09
C PHE A 260 -8.71 -12.53 -8.31
N ALA A 261 -7.94 -13.27 -9.10
CA ALA A 261 -8.27 -14.63 -9.52
C ALA A 261 -7.07 -15.59 -9.32
N PRO A 262 -6.63 -15.85 -8.08
CA PRO A 262 -5.60 -16.85 -7.83
C PRO A 262 -6.08 -18.23 -8.32
N PRO A 263 -5.19 -19.07 -8.89
CA PRO A 263 -5.49 -20.47 -9.11
C PRO A 263 -5.53 -21.23 -7.78
N ASP A 264 -6.01 -22.47 -7.78
CA ASP A 264 -6.25 -23.22 -6.54
C ASP A 264 -4.98 -23.57 -5.77
N THR A 265 -3.91 -23.92 -6.47
CA THR A 265 -2.67 -24.43 -5.86
C THR A 265 -1.41 -23.92 -6.57
N GLY A 266 -0.25 -24.34 -6.07
CA GLY A 266 1.04 -24.16 -6.74
C GLY A 266 1.71 -22.80 -6.49
N TYR A 267 2.63 -22.41 -7.36
CA TYR A 267 3.39 -21.17 -7.20
C TYR A 267 2.55 -19.92 -7.50
N ALA A 268 1.58 -20.04 -8.39
CA ALA A 268 0.77 -18.91 -8.83
C ALA A 268 -0.19 -18.40 -7.74
N VAL A 269 -0.75 -19.28 -6.89
CA VAL A 269 -1.53 -18.83 -5.72
C VAL A 269 -0.65 -18.01 -4.76
N ALA A 270 0.61 -18.41 -4.54
CA ALA A 270 1.54 -17.65 -3.71
C ALA A 270 1.81 -16.25 -4.28
N LYS A 271 2.05 -16.15 -5.61
CA LYS A 271 2.24 -14.86 -6.29
C LYS A 271 1.02 -13.95 -6.12
N CYS A 272 -0.18 -14.48 -6.28
CA CYS A 272 -1.41 -13.72 -6.12
C CYS A 272 -1.59 -13.27 -4.66
N ALA A 273 -1.42 -14.17 -3.68
CA ALA A 273 -1.61 -13.88 -2.26
C ALA A 273 -0.58 -12.88 -1.71
N SER A 274 0.65 -12.89 -2.22
CA SER A 274 1.69 -11.94 -1.82
C SER A 274 1.70 -10.66 -2.66
N GLY A 275 0.84 -10.53 -3.67
CA GLY A 275 0.84 -9.39 -4.59
C GLY A 275 2.08 -9.33 -5.50
N PHE A 276 2.79 -10.43 -5.66
CA PHE A 276 3.97 -10.54 -6.51
C PHE A 276 3.57 -10.93 -7.94
N THR A 277 2.61 -10.20 -8.49
CA THR A 277 2.04 -10.40 -9.82
C THR A 277 1.46 -9.10 -10.36
N LYS A 278 1.36 -8.97 -11.69
CA LYS A 278 0.64 -7.88 -12.37
C LYS A 278 -0.83 -8.21 -12.65
N ALA A 279 -1.24 -9.46 -12.43
CA ALA A 279 -2.58 -9.93 -12.76
C ALA A 279 -3.65 -9.49 -11.75
N ASN A 280 -3.24 -9.17 -10.52
CA ASN A 280 -4.15 -8.60 -9.54
C ASN A 280 -4.26 -7.10 -9.82
N THR A 281 -5.47 -6.58 -10.01
CA THR A 281 -5.68 -5.15 -10.27
C THR A 281 -6.61 -4.53 -9.24
N ILE A 282 -6.34 -3.26 -8.93
CA ILE A 282 -7.29 -2.35 -8.29
C ILE A 282 -7.75 -1.34 -9.32
#